data_AF-A0A971MKB1-F1
#
_entry.id   AF-A0A971MKB1-F1
#
_cell.length_a   1.000
_cell.length_b   1.000
_cell.length_c   1.000
_cell.angle_alpha   90.00
_cell.angle_beta   90.00
_cell.angle_gamma   90.00
#
_symmetry.space_group_name_H-M   'P 1'
#
loop_
_entity.id
_entity.type
_entity.pdbx_description
1 polymer ?
#
loop_
_entity_poly.entity_id
_entity_poly.type
_entity_poly.pdbx_seq_one_letter_code
_entity_poly.pdbx_strand_id
1 'polypeptide(L)' 'MSLFLIAIAFACIGVYEAIPLLREEAWPELITAGCIWFLGFTLSVLTALKVPLPSPVIIMDLVSDVVLGMLRLVF' A
#
# COMPACT_ATOMS: atom_id res chain seq x y z
N MET A 1 -14.17 -9.73 1.60
CA MET A 1 -13.43 -9.87 0.33
C MET A 1 -12.94 -11.30 0.23
N SER A 2 -13.18 -12.00 -0.89
CA SER A 2 -12.66 -13.35 -1.08
C SER A 2 -11.17 -13.26 -1.40
N LEU A 3 -10.33 -13.98 -0.64
CA LEU A 3 -8.87 -14.04 -0.86
C LEU A 3 -8.50 -14.42 -2.30
N PHE A 4 -9.33 -15.26 -2.91
CA PHE A 4 -9.20 -15.65 -4.31
C PHE A 4 -9.23 -14.44 -5.27
N LEU A 5 -10.11 -13.47 -5.03
CA LEU A 5 -10.21 -12.26 -5.86
C LEU A 5 -9.00 -11.35 -5.66
N ILE A 6 -8.47 -11.28 -4.43
CA ILE A 6 -7.25 -10.52 -4.13
C ILE A 6 -6.07 -11.14 -4.87
N ALA A 7 -5.92 -12.46 -4.82
CA ALA A 7 -4.86 -13.17 -5.52
C ALA A 7 -4.92 -12.96 -7.04
N ILE A 8 -6.10 -13.06 -7.63
CA ILE A 8 -6.28 -12.81 -9.08
C ILE A 8 -5.97 -11.37 -9.44
N ALA A 9 -6.50 -10.40 -8.69
CA ALA A 9 -6.28 -8.97 -8.97
C ALA A 9 -4.78 -8.62 -8.95
N PHE A 10 -4.08 -9.07 -7.90
CA PHE A 10 -2.64 -8.85 -7.79
C PHE A 10 -1.87 -9.60 -8.87
N ALA A 11 -2.24 -10.84 -9.22
CA ALA A 11 -1.61 -11.58 -10.31
C ALA A 11 -1.74 -10.86 -11.66
N CYS A 12 -2.92 -10.31 -11.98
CA CYS A 12 -3.12 -9.52 -13.19
C CYS A 12 -2.25 -8.26 -13.22
N ILE A 13 -2.19 -7.52 -12.11
CA ILE A 13 -1.35 -6.32 -11.98
C ILE A 13 0.13 -6.67 -12.12
N GLY A 14 0.58 -7.72 -11.43
CA GLY A 14 1.98 -8.15 -11.44
C GLY A 14 2.43 -8.58 -12.84
N VAL A 15 1.61 -9.32 -13.58
CA VAL A 15 1.91 -9.69 -14.97
C VAL A 15 1.90 -8.47 -15.88
N TYR A 16 0.93 -7.57 -15.72
CA TYR A 16 0.81 -6.37 -16.54
C TYR A 16 2.01 -5.42 -16.36
N GLU A 17 2.47 -5.21 -15.12
CA GLU A 17 3.63 -4.37 -14.84
C GLU A 17 4.97 -5.07 -15.10
N ALA A 18 5.09 -6.37 -14.84
CA ALA A 18 6.36 -7.07 -15.02
C ALA A 18 6.77 -7.19 -16.50
N ILE A 19 5.81 -7.41 -17.41
CA ILE A 19 6.10 -7.56 -18.85
C ILE A 19 6.86 -6.37 -19.45
N PRO A 20 6.40 -5.10 -19.33
CA PRO A 20 7.10 -3.95 -19.89
C PRO A 20 8.46 -3.73 -19.22
N LEU A 21 8.56 -3.87 -17.89
CA LEU A 21 9.82 -3.66 -17.17
C LEU A 21 10.88 -4.70 -17.52
N LEU A 22 10.47 -5.95 -17.75
CA LEU A 22 11.37 -7.01 -18.22
C LEU A 22 11.84 -6.77 -19.66
N ARG A 23 10.99 -6.15 -20.49
CA ARG A 23 11.30 -5.80 -21.89
C ARG A 23 12.28 -4.63 -22.00
N GLU A 24 12.24 -3.69 -21.06
CA GLU A 24 13.12 -2.52 -21.02
C GLU A 24 14.43 -2.77 -20.25
N GLU A 25 14.67 -4.01 -19.77
CA GLU A 25 15.82 -4.38 -18.93
C GLU A 25 15.95 -3.50 -17.66
N ALA A 26 14.83 -2.93 -17.22
CA ALA A 26 14.70 -2.02 -16.09
C ALA A 26 14.66 -2.82 -14.77
N TRP A 27 15.75 -3.54 -14.48
CA TRP A 27 15.88 -4.39 -13.30
C TRP A 27 15.70 -3.65 -11.96
N PRO A 28 16.24 -2.42 -11.77
CA PRO A 28 16.03 -1.67 -10.53
C PRO A 28 14.56 -1.29 -10.31
N GLU A 29 13.87 -0.87 -11.38
CA GLU A 29 12.44 -0.58 -11.33
C GLU A 29 11.63 -1.85 -11.07
N LEU A 30 12.03 -2.99 -11.62
CA LEU A 30 11.31 -4.27 -11.47
C LEU A 30 11.37 -4.75 -10.03
N ILE A 31 12.53 -4.62 -9.38
CA ILE A 31 12.69 -4.94 -7.96
C ILE A 31 11.85 -3.99 -7.11
N THR A 32 11.86 -2.69 -7.42
CA THR A 32 11.10 -1.68 -6.65
C THR A 32 9.59 -1.92 -6.77
N ALA A 33 9.10 -2.09 -8.00
CA ALA A 33 7.71 -2.42 -8.28
C ALA A 33 7.31 -3.74 -7.61
N GLY A 34 8.16 -4.78 -7.70
CA GLY A 34 7.95 -6.06 -7.03
C GLY A 34 7.84 -5.93 -5.51
N CYS A 35 8.70 -5.13 -4.87
CA CYS A 35 8.63 -4.84 -3.43
C CYS A 35 7.33 -4.14 -3.05
N ILE A 36 6.93 -3.10 -3.79
CA ILE A 36 5.68 -2.37 -3.53
C ILE A 36 4.48 -3.28 -3.74
N TRP A 37 4.46 -4.05 -4.82
CA TRP A 37 3.42 -5.00 -5.13
C TRP A 37 3.27 -6.06 -4.04
N PHE A 38 4.39 -6.63 -3.57
CA PHE A 38 4.39 -7.64 -2.52
C PHE A 38 3.89 -7.07 -1.18
N LEU A 39 4.28 -5.85 -0.83
CA LEU A 39 3.76 -5.15 0.35
C LEU A 39 2.25 -4.92 0.23
N GLY A 40 1.78 -4.43 -0.92
CA GLY A 40 0.35 -4.21 -1.18
C GLY A 40 -0.46 -5.51 -1.11
N PHE A 41 0.07 -6.61 -1.64
CA PHE A 41 -0.56 -7.93 -1.56
C PHE A 41 -0.67 -8.40 -0.12
N THR A 42 0.44 -8.32 0.62
CA THR A 42 0.50 -8.73 2.03
C THR A 42 -0.48 -7.93 2.88
N LEU A 43 -0.53 -6.60 2.71
CA LEU A 43 -1.49 -5.74 3.40
C LEU A 43 -2.94 -6.08 3.03
N SER A 44 -3.22 -6.36 1.76
CA SER A 44 -4.55 -6.74 1.31
C SER A 44 -5.01 -8.07 1.91
N VAL A 45 -4.10 -9.05 2.02
CA VAL A 45 -4.37 -10.34 2.67
C VAL A 45 -4.59 -10.15 4.18
N LEU A 46 -3.73 -9.41 4.86
CA LEU A 46 -3.86 -9.10 6.30
C LEU A 46 -5.19 -8.38 6.60
N THR A 47 -5.58 -7.43 5.74
CA THR A 47 -6.86 -6.72 5.83
C THR A 47 -8.04 -7.67 5.63
N ALA A 48 -7.96 -8.56 4.64
CA ALA A 48 -9.01 -9.56 4.38
C ALA A 48 -9.15 -10.56 5.53
N LEU A 49 -8.06 -10.88 6.22
CA LEU A 49 -8.03 -11.72 7.42
C LEU A 49 -8.48 -10.98 8.69
N LYS A 50 -8.88 -9.71 8.59
CA LYS A 50 -9.28 -8.85 9.72
C LYS A 50 -8.21 -8.80 10.84
N VAL A 51 -6.93 -8.90 10.48
CA VAL A 51 -5.84 -8.68 11.43
C VAL A 51 -5.89 -7.21 11.87
N PRO A 52 -5.78 -6.90 13.17
CA PRO A 52 -5.70 -5.52 13.64
C PRO A 52 -4.35 -4.94 13.18
N LEU A 53 -4.36 -4.34 12.00
CA LEU A 53 -3.25 -3.55 11.49
C LEU A 53 -3.20 -2.23 12.27
N PRO A 54 -2.03 -1.76 12.72
CA PRO A 54 -1.91 -0.42 13.28
C PRO A 54 -2.40 0.59 12.25
N SER A 55 -3.53 1.24 12.53
CA SER A 55 -4.13 2.14 11.56
C SER A 55 -3.28 3.42 11.49
N PRO A 56 -2.89 3.87 10.28
CA PRO A 56 -2.25 5.17 10.09
C PRO A 56 -3.13 6.33 10.58
N VAL A 57 -4.41 6.07 10.78
CA VAL A 57 -5.40 6.98 11.38
C VAL A 57 -4.90 7.52 12.71
N ILE A 58 -4.25 6.71 13.55
CA ILE A 58 -3.73 7.16 14.85
C ILE A 58 -2.64 8.23 14.66
N ILE A 59 -1.79 8.08 13.64
CA ILE A 59 -0.73 9.04 13.32
C ILE A 59 -1.33 10.30 12.69
N MET A 60 -2.34 10.14 11.82
CA MET A 60 -3.07 11.26 11.23
C MET A 60 -3.86 12.05 12.27
N ASP A 61 -4.44 11.41 13.28
CA ASP A 61 -5.11 12.08 14.41
C ASP A 61 -4.11 12.94 15.18
N LEU A 62 -2.94 12.39 15.50
CA LEU A 62 -1.88 13.13 16.19
C LEU A 62 -1.44 14.38 15.40
N VAL A 63 -1.25 14.25 14.09
CA VAL A 63 -0.87 15.37 13.22
C VAL A 63 -2.01 16.40 13.13
N SER A 64 -3.25 15.93 13.00
CA SER A 64 -4.42 16.80 12.91
C SER A 64 -4.63 17.60 14.19
N ASP A 65 -4.46 16.97 15.35
CA ASP A 65 -4.56 17.62 16.66
C ASP A 65 -3.46 18.67 16.86
N VAL A 66 -2.22 18.38 16.45
CA VAL A 66 -1.12 19.36 16.51
C VAL A 66 -1.41 20.57 15.62
N VAL A 67 -1.88 20.34 14.39
CA VAL A 67 -2.20 21.41 13.44
C VAL A 67 -3.38 22.26 13.94
N LEU A 68 -4.43 21.63 14.46
CA LEU A 68 -5.58 22.32 15.05
C LEU A 68 -5.18 23.09 16.32
N GLY A 69 -4.29 22.54 17.14
CA GLY A 69 -3.74 23.20 18.31
C GLY A 69 -2.94 24.46 17.96
N MET A 70 -2.13 24.39 16.90
CA MET A 70 -1.42 25.56 16.38
C MET A 70 -2.37 26.61 15.79
N LEU A 71 -3.39 26.20 15.05
CA LEU A 71 -4.39 27.12 14.48
C LEU A 71 -5.13 27.90 15.57
N ARG A 72 -5.48 27.25 16.69
CA ARG A 72 -6.11 27.92 17.86
C ARG A 72 -5.20 28.88 18.62
N LEU A 73 -3.88 28.83 18.40
CA LEU A 73 -2.93 29.79 18.98
C LEU A 73 -2.77 31.03 18.11
N VAL A 74 -3.18 30.97 16.84
CA VAL A 74 -3.00 32.05 15.85
C VAL A 74 -4.28 32.84 15.59
N PHE A 75 -5.46 32.20 15.71
CA PHE A 75 -6.79 32.81 15.60
C PHE A 75 -7.50 32.84 16.95
#